data_AF-X1APG7-F1
#
_entry.id   AF-X1APG7-F1
#
_cell.length_a   1.000
_cell.length_b   1.000
_cell.length_c   1.000
_cell.angle_alpha   90.00
_cell.angle_beta   90.00
_cell.angle_gamma   90.00
#
_symmetry.space_group_name_H-M   'P 1'
#
loop_
_entity.id
_entity.type
_entity.pdbx_description
1 polymer ?
#
loop_
_entity_poly.entity_id
_entity_poly.type
_entity_poly.pdbx_seq_one_letter_code
_entity_poly.pdbx_strand_id
1 'polypeptide(L)' 'RTRERSGYFEEVIMANVPIVKFNAGEVTPQIGNRDDVEKYGAGCLKLEGKIPRIYGGAERRPGTKFIHRSKIYDA' A
#
# COMPACT_ATOMS: atom_id res chain seq x y z
N ARG A 1 -33.04 -5.73 29.97
CA ARG A 1 -33.49 -6.83 29.08
C ARG A 1 -32.47 -6.96 27.95
N THR A 2 -31.42 -7.73 28.24
CA THR A 2 -30.60 -8.57 27.35
C THR A 2 -30.44 -8.18 25.88
N ARG A 3 -29.20 -7.84 25.49
CA ARG A 3 -28.49 -8.50 24.39
C ARG A 3 -26.99 -8.30 24.53
N GLU A 4 -26.40 -9.21 25.28
CA GLU A 4 -25.01 -9.59 25.16
C GLU A 4 -24.78 -10.16 23.75
N ARG A 5 -23.87 -9.57 22.99
CA ARG A 5 -23.20 -10.17 21.82
C ARG A 5 -21.75 -9.75 21.99
N SER A 6 -20.99 -10.46 22.83
CA SER A 6 -20.22 -11.66 22.47
C SER A 6 -19.32 -11.42 21.26
N GLY A 7 -18.01 -11.45 21.49
CA GLY A 7 -17.03 -11.69 20.44
C GLY A 7 -15.89 -10.70 20.45
N TYR A 8 -14.90 -10.92 21.31
CA TYR A 8 -13.49 -10.94 20.94
C TYR A 8 -13.14 -10.35 19.57
N PHE A 9 -13.10 -9.04 19.45
CA PHE A 9 -12.14 -8.39 18.58
C PHE A 9 -11.35 -7.52 19.51
N GLU A 10 -10.28 -8.09 20.05
CA GLU A 10 -9.20 -7.31 20.64
C GLU A 10 -9.01 -6.09 19.75
N GLU A 11 -9.13 -4.91 20.33
CA GLU A 11 -8.49 -3.74 19.80
C GLU A 11 -6.99 -4.00 19.87
N VAL A 12 -6.48 -4.85 18.96
CA VAL A 12 -5.08 -4.87 18.60
C VAL A 12 -4.90 -3.53 17.92
N ILE A 13 -4.57 -2.54 18.75
CA ILE A 13 -3.81 -1.37 18.36
C ILE A 13 -2.55 -1.91 17.69
N MET A 14 -2.68 -2.26 16.41
CA MET A 14 -1.55 -2.50 15.52
C MET A 14 -0.78 -1.20 15.57
N ALA A 15 0.31 -1.21 16.33
CA ALA A 15 1.25 -0.10 16.34
C ALA A 15 1.51 0.23 14.88
N ASN A 16 1.18 1.46 14.47
CA ASN A 16 1.54 1.95 13.15
C ASN A 16 3.04 2.17 13.16
N VAL A 17 3.81 1.08 13.06
CA VAL A 17 5.26 1.11 12.97
C VAL A 17 5.58 1.74 11.63
N PRO A 18 6.09 3.00 11.61
CA PRO A 18 6.40 3.64 10.35
C PRO A 18 7.56 2.88 9.72
N ILE A 19 7.36 2.31 8.54
CA ILE A 19 8.43 1.70 7.75
C ILE A 19 9.30 2.84 7.22
N VAL A 20 10.36 3.19 7.96
CA VAL A 20 11.23 4.33 7.65
C VAL A 20 12.02 4.13 6.34
N LYS A 21 12.24 2.87 5.94
CA LYS A 21 13.11 2.49 4.82
C LYS A 21 12.35 1.80 3.66
N PHE A 22 11.21 2.32 3.23
CA PHE A 22 10.47 1.74 2.10
C PHE A 22 11.17 2.02 0.74
N ASN A 23 12.26 1.30 0.46
CA ASN A 23 13.09 1.50 -0.74
C ASN A 23 12.94 0.40 -1.79
N ALA A 24 12.33 -0.74 -1.44
CA ALA A 24 12.28 -1.92 -2.32
C ALA A 24 11.07 -1.94 -3.28
N GLY A 25 10.02 -1.16 -2.99
CA GLY A 25 8.83 -1.10 -3.84
C GLY A 25 8.01 -2.39 -3.82
N GLU A 26 7.49 -2.80 -4.98
CA GLU A 26 6.71 -4.03 -5.12
C GLU A 26 7.61 -5.26 -5.24
N VAL A 27 7.39 -6.26 -4.39
CA VAL A 27 8.14 -7.51 -4.37
C VAL A 27 7.25 -8.69 -4.75
N THR A 28 7.82 -9.65 -5.48
CA THR A 28 7.13 -10.89 -5.86
C THR A 28 6.66 -11.66 -4.61
N PRO A 29 5.48 -12.31 -4.63
CA PRO A 29 4.97 -13.07 -3.48
C PRO A 29 5.92 -14.14 -2.93
N GLN A 30 6.78 -14.70 -3.79
CA GLN A 30 7.79 -15.69 -3.41
C GLN A 30 8.91 -15.09 -2.54
N ILE A 31 9.16 -13.79 -2.67
CA ILE A 31 10.20 -13.05 -1.95
C ILE A 31 9.60 -12.36 -0.71
N GLY A 32 8.31 -12.01 -0.73
CA GLY A 32 7.66 -11.37 0.42
C GLY A 32 7.59 -12.21 1.70
N ASN A 33 7.71 -13.54 1.60
CA ASN A 33 7.74 -14.45 2.75
C ASN A 33 9.16 -14.74 3.26
N ARG A 34 10.17 -14.04 2.75
CA ARG A 34 11.58 -14.22 3.12
C ARG A 34 11.99 -13.13 4.10
N ASP A 35 12.21 -13.53 5.35
CA ASP A 35 12.65 -12.62 6.42
C ASP A 35 14.18 -12.59 6.58
N ASP A 36 14.91 -13.42 5.83
CA ASP A 36 16.36 -13.61 5.96
C ASP A 36 17.19 -12.42 5.46
N VAL A 37 16.61 -11.53 4.66
CA VAL A 37 17.26 -10.31 4.17
C VAL A 37 16.44 -9.11 4.57
N GLU A 38 17.05 -8.19 5.35
CA GLU A 38 16.39 -6.96 5.83
C GLU A 38 15.76 -6.12 4.70
N LYS A 39 16.27 -6.24 3.47
CA LYS A 39 15.76 -5.53 2.28
C LYS A 39 14.37 -6.02 1.83
N TYR A 40 13.96 -7.23 2.17
CA TYR A 40 12.64 -7.74 1.79
C TYR A 40 11.53 -7.17 2.69
N GLY A 41 11.84 -6.89 3.96
CA GLY A 41 10.96 -6.14 4.86
C GLY A 41 10.76 -4.66 4.48
N ALA A 42 11.59 -4.14 3.55
CA ALA A 42 11.53 -2.77 3.04
C ALA A 42 10.63 -2.60 1.79
N GLY A 43 9.84 -3.62 1.43
CA GLY A 43 8.95 -3.63 0.27
C GLY A 43 7.49 -3.95 0.62
N CYS A 44 6.64 -4.07 -0.39
CA CYS A 44 5.24 -4.49 -0.24
C CYS A 44 4.85 -5.48 -1.34
N LEU A 45 3.85 -6.33 -1.07
CA LEU A 45 3.35 -7.30 -2.05
C LEU A 45 2.54 -6.69 -3.20
N LYS A 46 1.88 -5.55 -2.95
CA LYS A 46 1.08 -4.83 -3.94
C LYS A 46 1.22 -3.33 -3.73
N LEU A 47 1.55 -2.60 -4.80
CA LEU A 47 1.67 -1.14 -4.77
C LEU A 47 0.73 -0.49 -5.80
N GLU A 48 -0.49 -0.15 -5.37
CA GLU A 48 -1.47 0.47 -6.24
C GLU A 48 -1.46 2.00 -6.14
N GLY A 49 -1.40 2.68 -7.29
CA GLY A 49 -1.55 4.13 -7.37
C GLY A 49 -0.44 4.94 -6.68
N LYS A 50 0.71 4.33 -6.40
CA LYS A 50 1.85 4.95 -5.73
C LYS A 50 3.15 4.73 -6.51
N ILE A 51 4.13 5.61 -6.30
CA ILE A 51 5.48 5.56 -6.85
C ILE A 51 6.46 5.46 -5.67
N PRO A 52 7.29 4.41 -5.58
CA PRO A 52 8.31 4.31 -4.54
C PRO A 52 9.43 5.34 -4.82
N ARG A 53 9.94 6.00 -3.78
CA ARG A 53 11.08 6.92 -3.91
C ARG A 53 12.38 6.23 -3.51
N ILE A 54 13.50 6.72 -4.06
CA ILE A 54 14.85 6.16 -3.84
C ILE A 54 15.27 6.24 -2.36
N TYR A 55 14.88 7.33 -1.68
CA TYR A 55 15.21 7.58 -0.27
C TYR A 55 14.11 7.17 0.71
N GLY A 56 13.11 6.42 0.24
CA GLY A 56 12.07 5.85 1.08
C GLY A 56 10.68 6.41 0.84
N GLY A 57 9.70 5.72 1.41
CA GLY A 57 8.29 6.05 1.28
C GLY A 57 7.74 5.84 -0.14
N ALA A 58 6.42 5.98 -0.25
CA ALA A 58 5.74 5.91 -1.53
C ALA A 58 4.85 7.14 -1.69
N GLU A 59 5.01 7.85 -2.80
CA GLU A 59 4.20 9.00 -3.15
C GLU A 59 3.00 8.58 -3.98
N ARG A 60 1.87 9.27 -3.88
CA ARG A 60 0.72 9.01 -4.76
C ARG A 60 1.10 9.39 -6.19
N ARG A 61 0.84 8.50 -7.15
CA ARG A 61 1.03 8.80 -8.56
C ARG A 61 0.19 10.04 -8.91
N PRO A 62 0.75 11.06 -9.57
CA PRO A 62 -0.02 12.22 -9.98
C PRO A 62 -1.21 11.73 -10.82
N GLY A 63 -2.41 12.07 -10.36
CA GLY A 63 -3.64 11.67 -11.06
C GLY A 63 -3.69 12.28 -12.44
N THR A 64 -4.43 11.66 -13.34
CA THR A 64 -4.76 12.27 -14.62
C THR A 64 -5.88 13.29 -14.42
N LYS A 65 -5.71 14.49 -14.97
CA LYS A 65 -6.79 15.46 -15.07
C LYS A 65 -7.45 15.31 -16.44
N PHE A 66 -8.77 15.20 -16.47
CA PHE A 66 -9.51 15.29 -17.72
C PHE A 66 -9.39 16.73 -18.27
N ILE A 67 -8.91 16.86 -19.51
CA ILE A 67 -8.71 18.16 -20.17
C ILE A 67 -9.80 18.40 -21.22
N HIS A 68 -9.98 17.46 -22.15
CA HIS A 68 -11.02 17.55 -23.17
C HIS A 68 -11.30 16.16 -23.79
N ARG A 69 -12.50 15.96 -24.35
CA ARG A 69 -12.79 14.78 -25.18
C ARG A 69 -12.14 14.96 -26.55
N SER A 70 -11.76 13.87 -27.20
CA SER A 70 -11.27 13.93 -28.57
C SER A 70 -12.44 14.20 -29.52
N LYS A 71 -12.18 15.03 -30.54
CA LYS A 71 -13.13 15.52 -31.55
C LYS A 71 -13.97 14.44 -32.23
N ILE A 72 -13.50 13.19 -32.22
CA ILE A 72 -14.13 12.03 -32.87
C ILE A 72 -15.32 11.49 -32.04
N TYR A 73 -15.36 11.77 -30.73
CA TYR A 73 -16.41 11.28 -29.81
C TYR A 73 -17.46 12.34 -29.47
N ASP A 74 -17.55 13.40 -30.28
CA ASP A 74 -18.54 14.49 -30.19
C ASP A 74 -19.69 14.34 -31.21
N ALA A 75 -19.85 13.14 -31.78
CA ALA A 75 -20.91 12.79 -32.74
C ALA A 75 -21.99 11.91 -32.09
#